data_AF-A0A7R9LYS2-F1
#
_entry.id   AF-A0A7R9LYS2-F1
#
_cell.length_a   1.000
_cell.length_b   1.000
_cell.length_c   1.000
_cell.angle_alpha   90.00
_cell.angle_beta   90.00
_cell.angle_gamma   90.00
#
_symmetry.space_group_name_H-M   'P 1'
#
loop_
_entity.id
_entity.type
_entity.pdbx_description
1 polymer ?
#
loop_
_entity_poly.entity_id
_entity_poly.type
_entity_poly.pdbx_seq_one_letter_code
_entity_poly.pdbx_strand_id
1 'polypeptide(L)'
;MQMGIGAIPDAVLADLTGHKDLGVHSEMFSDGVVDLFNLGVITNRHKVLQTGRLTASFTIGTKKLFDFMDDNPYLVMMGIDYVNAEANIAKNPKVTAINSCIEVDLVGQVCSDSIGTR
;
A
#
# COMPACT_ATOMS: atom_id res chain seq x y z
N MET A 1 -0.38 3.16 5.47
CA MET A 1 -0.61 1.75 5.12
C MET A 1 0.23 1.37 3.92
N GLN A 2 0.73 0.13 3.95
CA GLN A 2 1.36 -0.59 2.84
C GLN A 2 0.60 -1.91 2.67
N MET A 3 0.42 -2.34 1.43
CA MET A 3 -0.27 -3.59 1.08
C MET A 3 0.10 -4.06 -0.32
N GLY A 4 -0.02 -5.36 -0.56
CA GLY A 4 0.14 -5.97 -1.88
C GLY A 4 -1.17 -6.04 -2.68
N ILE A 5 -1.21 -6.97 -3.64
CA ILE A 5 -2.40 -7.34 -4.42
C ILE A 5 -2.99 -8.68 -4.00
N GLY A 6 -4.23 -8.94 -4.40
CA GLY A 6 -4.90 -10.22 -4.27
C GLY A 6 -6.07 -10.16 -3.28
N ALA A 7 -6.75 -11.30 -3.13
CA ALA A 7 -8.01 -11.37 -2.40
C ALA A 7 -7.92 -10.88 -0.93
N ILE A 8 -6.78 -11.09 -0.26
CA ILE A 8 -6.59 -10.65 1.13
C ILE A 8 -6.49 -9.12 1.22
N PRO A 9 -5.55 -8.44 0.53
CA PRO A 9 -5.54 -6.98 0.46
C PRO A 9 -6.85 -6.35 0.00
N ASP A 10 -7.51 -6.94 -1.00
CA ASP A 10 -8.78 -6.42 -1.53
C ASP A 10 -9.91 -6.48 -0.48
N ALA A 11 -10.01 -7.59 0.27
CA ALA A 11 -10.96 -7.72 1.37
C ALA A 11 -10.68 -6.73 2.49
N VAL A 12 -9.41 -6.54 2.86
CA VAL A 12 -9.02 -5.52 3.84
C VAL A 12 -9.45 -4.14 3.38
N LEU A 13 -9.16 -3.77 2.12
CA LEU A 13 -9.54 -2.48 1.56
C LEU A 13 -11.06 -2.25 1.58
N ALA A 14 -11.86 -3.26 1.27
CA ALA A 14 -13.31 -3.18 1.31
C ALA A 14 -13.85 -2.86 2.72
N ASP A 15 -13.20 -3.39 3.77
CA ASP A 15 -13.58 -3.15 5.16
C ASP A 15 -13.06 -1.81 5.73
N LEU A 16 -12.18 -1.10 4.99
CA LEU A 16 -11.64 0.18 5.42
C LEU A 16 -12.53 1.38 5.09
N THR A 17 -13.68 1.19 4.43
CA THR A 17 -14.58 2.28 4.01
C THR A 17 -15.09 3.18 5.14
N GLY A 18 -15.17 2.66 6.38
CA GLY A 18 -15.55 3.44 7.56
C GLY A 18 -14.41 4.22 8.22
N HIS A 19 -13.16 4.01 7.79
CA HIS A 19 -11.99 4.71 8.33
C HIS A 19 -11.86 6.11 7.74
N LYS A 20 -10.99 6.92 8.34
CA LYS A 20 -10.77 8.31 7.92
C LYS A 20 -9.29 8.66 7.96
N ASP A 21 -8.91 9.55 7.06
CA ASP A 21 -7.59 10.16 6.99
C ASP A 21 -6.43 9.17 6.92
N LEU A 22 -6.65 8.08 6.20
CA LEU A 22 -5.62 7.10 5.91
C LEU A 22 -4.56 7.71 4.97
N GLY A 23 -3.34 7.25 5.13
CA GLY A 23 -2.22 7.56 4.24
C GLY A 23 -1.65 6.30 3.60
N VAL A 24 -1.20 6.41 2.36
CA VAL A 24 -0.62 5.32 1.58
C VAL A 24 0.84 5.64 1.26
N HIS A 25 1.71 4.74 1.71
CA HIS A 25 3.12 4.65 1.33
C HIS A 25 3.36 3.15 1.18
N SER A 26 3.35 2.67 -0.05
CA SER A 26 3.34 1.24 -0.35
C SER A 26 4.31 0.94 -1.48
N GLU A 27 4.92 -0.24 -1.51
CA GLU A 27 5.69 -0.68 -2.67
C GLU A 27 4.84 -0.57 -3.94
N MET A 28 3.59 -1.06 -3.85
CA MET A 28 2.63 -1.06 -4.92
C MET A 28 1.19 -0.92 -4.42
N PHE A 29 0.25 -0.62 -5.33
CA PHE A 29 -1.18 -0.56 -5.03
C PHE A 29 -2.03 -0.95 -6.24
N SER A 30 -3.28 -1.32 -5.96
CA SER A 30 -4.28 -1.77 -6.94
C SER A 30 -5.57 -0.95 -6.90
N ASP A 31 -6.58 -1.38 -7.67
CA ASP A 31 -7.88 -0.74 -7.84
C ASP A 31 -8.61 -0.39 -6.54
N GLY A 32 -8.47 -1.17 -5.46
CA GLY A 32 -9.19 -0.91 -4.21
C GLY A 32 -8.72 0.37 -3.49
N VAL A 33 -7.48 0.78 -3.70
CA VAL A 33 -6.96 2.06 -3.15
C VAL A 33 -7.60 3.26 -3.86
N VAL A 34 -7.90 3.14 -5.15
CA VAL A 34 -8.61 4.16 -5.92
C VAL A 34 -10.00 4.39 -5.34
N ASP A 35 -10.69 3.31 -4.97
CA ASP A 35 -12.04 3.40 -4.39
C ASP A 35 -12.02 4.13 -3.04
N LEU A 36 -11.10 3.77 -2.15
CA LEU A 36 -10.94 4.45 -0.86
C LEU A 36 -10.47 5.92 -1.01
N PHE A 37 -9.67 6.24 -2.02
CA PHE A 37 -9.28 7.61 -2.32
C PHE A 37 -10.50 8.43 -2.76
N ASN A 38 -11.30 7.91 -3.70
CA ASN A 38 -12.49 8.60 -4.20
C ASN A 38 -13.57 8.77 -3.12
N LEU A 39 -13.64 7.86 -2.15
CA LEU A 39 -14.51 7.98 -0.97
C LEU A 39 -13.98 9.00 0.07
N GLY A 40 -12.77 9.55 -0.11
CA GLY A 40 -12.14 10.47 0.84
C GLY A 40 -11.62 9.79 2.11
N VAL A 41 -11.58 8.46 2.15
CA VAL A 41 -11.00 7.68 3.25
C VAL A 41 -9.47 7.86 3.27
N ILE A 42 -8.85 7.86 2.10
CA ILE A 42 -7.42 8.12 1.93
C ILE A 42 -7.23 9.61 1.61
N THR A 43 -6.53 10.32 2.51
CA THR A 43 -6.26 11.75 2.35
C THR A 43 -4.77 12.07 2.43
N ASN A 44 -3.95 11.14 2.94
CA ASN A 44 -2.51 11.31 3.13
C ASN A 44 -2.12 12.52 4.01
N ARG A 45 -3.07 13.17 4.70
CA ARG A 45 -2.84 14.43 5.42
C ARG A 45 -1.96 14.30 6.68
N HIS A 46 -1.88 13.10 7.24
CA HIS A 46 -1.09 12.79 8.43
C HIS A 46 0.28 12.15 8.13
N LYS A 47 0.64 12.00 6.86
CA LYS A 47 1.99 11.58 6.47
C LYS A 47 2.99 12.70 6.70
N VAL A 48 4.20 12.34 7.11
CA VAL A 48 5.34 13.26 7.27
C VAL A 48 6.09 13.41 5.95
N LEU A 49 6.35 12.31 5.26
CA LEU A 49 6.90 12.34 3.91
C LEU A 49 5.76 12.36 2.88
N GLN A 50 5.91 13.16 1.83
CA GLN A 50 4.92 13.24 0.74
C GLN A 50 3.50 13.51 1.27
N THR A 51 3.37 14.46 2.20
CA THR A 51 2.08 14.85 2.79
C THR A 51 1.05 15.17 1.71
N GLY A 52 -0.17 14.68 1.88
CA GLY A 52 -1.26 14.87 0.92
C GLY A 52 -1.15 14.04 -0.36
N ARG A 53 -0.05 13.27 -0.55
CA ARG A 53 0.17 12.46 -1.75
C ARG A 53 0.23 10.97 -1.45
N LEU A 54 -0.42 10.17 -2.30
CA LEU A 54 -0.25 8.73 -2.37
C LEU A 54 1.16 8.45 -2.89
N THR A 55 1.91 7.56 -2.23
CA THR A 55 3.28 7.23 -2.62
C THR A 55 3.39 5.75 -2.95
N ALA A 56 3.89 5.44 -4.15
CA ALA A 56 4.20 4.07 -4.54
C ALA A 56 5.41 3.96 -5.47
N SER A 57 5.90 2.75 -5.72
CA SER A 57 6.97 2.49 -6.69
C SER A 57 6.44 1.93 -8.02
N PHE A 58 5.46 1.03 -7.95
CA PHE A 58 4.74 0.56 -9.13
C PHE A 58 3.25 0.31 -8.84
N THR A 59 2.51 -0.09 -9.86
CA THR A 59 1.08 -0.40 -9.74
C THR A 59 0.71 -1.62 -10.59
N ILE A 60 -0.34 -2.33 -10.18
CA ILE A 60 -0.97 -3.39 -10.97
C ILE A 60 -2.47 -3.29 -10.75
N GLY A 61 -3.23 -3.24 -11.84
CA GLY A 61 -4.68 -3.20 -11.77
C GLY A 61 -5.31 -3.03 -13.15
N THR A 62 -6.54 -2.53 -13.14
CA THR A 62 -7.33 -2.33 -14.36
C THR A 62 -7.14 -0.94 -14.96
N LYS A 63 -7.83 -0.68 -16.08
CA LYS A 63 -7.90 0.67 -16.69
C LYS A 63 -8.33 1.75 -15.69
N LYS A 64 -9.22 1.42 -14.74
CA LYS A 64 -9.67 2.37 -13.69
C LYS A 64 -8.49 2.98 -12.95
N LEU A 65 -7.54 2.14 -12.56
CA LEU A 65 -6.33 2.55 -11.87
C LEU A 65 -5.43 3.40 -12.76
N PHE A 66 -5.20 2.99 -14.01
CA PHE A 66 -4.38 3.78 -14.93
C PHE A 66 -5.00 5.15 -15.24
N ASP A 67 -6.32 5.23 -15.43
CA ASP A 67 -7.03 6.51 -15.61
C ASP A 67 -6.94 7.39 -14.36
N PHE A 68 -7.00 6.80 -13.16
CA PHE A 68 -6.81 7.53 -11.90
C PHE A 68 -5.40 8.10 -11.75
N MET A 69 -4.39 7.43 -12.30
CA MET A 69 -2.99 7.86 -12.22
C MET A 69 -2.64 8.93 -13.24
N ASP A 70 -3.33 8.97 -14.38
CA ASP A 70 -3.06 9.90 -15.46
C ASP A 70 -3.18 11.35 -15.00
N ASP A 71 -2.08 12.10 -15.11
CA ASP A 71 -1.92 13.50 -14.67
C ASP A 71 -2.45 13.83 -13.25
N ASN A 72 -2.36 12.87 -12.31
CA ASN A 72 -2.88 13.06 -10.96
C ASN A 72 -1.83 13.65 -9.99
N PRO A 73 -1.94 14.93 -9.57
CA PRO A 73 -0.95 15.57 -8.69
C PRO A 73 -0.96 15.03 -7.25
N TYR A 74 -2.00 14.28 -6.87
CA TYR A 74 -2.09 13.62 -5.56
C TYR A 74 -1.37 12.27 -5.52
N LEU A 75 -0.77 11.85 -6.63
CA LEU A 75 0.02 10.64 -6.74
C LEU A 75 1.48 10.98 -6.98
N VAL A 76 2.39 10.27 -6.31
CA VAL A 76 3.82 10.34 -6.59
C VAL A 76 4.40 8.92 -6.70
N MET A 77 4.89 8.61 -7.90
CA MET A 77 5.63 7.39 -8.16
C MET A 77 7.13 7.66 -7.95
N MET A 78 7.79 6.87 -7.12
CA MET A 78 9.21 7.03 -6.78
C MET A 78 10.00 5.73 -6.96
N GLY A 79 11.33 5.85 -7.03
CA GLY A 79 12.21 4.69 -7.06
C GLY A 79 12.01 3.77 -5.86
N ILE A 80 12.18 2.47 -6.07
CA ILE A 80 12.01 1.45 -5.03
C ILE A 80 12.99 1.65 -3.87
N ASP A 81 14.18 2.19 -4.16
CA ASP A 81 15.20 2.59 -3.20
C ASP A 81 14.71 3.68 -2.23
N TYR A 82 13.78 4.53 -2.66
CA TYR A 82 13.12 5.48 -1.76
C TYR A 82 11.95 4.85 -1.02
N VAL A 83 11.07 4.15 -1.75
CA VAL A 83 9.78 3.67 -1.24
C VAL A 83 9.98 2.56 -0.22
N ASN A 84 10.90 1.63 -0.48
CA ASN A 84 11.19 0.49 0.40
C ASN A 84 12.32 0.76 1.40
N ALA A 85 12.95 1.94 1.39
CA ALA A 85 13.90 2.31 2.44
C ALA A 85 13.20 2.44 3.80
N GLU A 86 13.62 1.62 4.77
CA GLU A 86 13.03 1.56 6.11
C GLU A 86 13.14 2.89 6.82
N ALA A 87 14.25 3.61 6.61
CA ALA A 87 14.47 4.95 7.15
C ALA A 87 13.45 5.98 6.63
N ASN A 88 12.86 5.77 5.45
CA ASN A 88 11.79 6.61 4.93
C ASN A 88 10.43 6.15 5.42
N ILE A 89 10.16 4.84 5.40
CA ILE A 89 8.92 4.26 5.91
C ILE A 89 8.68 4.68 7.37
N ALA A 90 9.71 4.54 8.22
CA ALA A 90 9.63 4.80 9.66
C ALA A 90 9.36 6.27 10.03
N LYS A 91 9.54 7.22 9.10
CA LYS A 91 9.25 8.64 9.35
C LYS A 91 7.74 8.93 9.37
N ASN A 92 6.92 8.11 8.73
CA ASN A 92 5.47 8.27 8.78
C ASN A 92 4.91 7.66 10.08
N PRO A 93 4.04 8.37 10.82
CA PRO A 93 3.43 7.82 12.03
C PRO A 93 2.40 6.74 11.68
N LYS A 94 2.20 5.77 12.59
CA LYS A 94 1.18 4.72 12.48
C LYS A 94 1.26 3.95 11.15
N VAL A 95 2.47 3.61 10.71
CA VAL A 95 2.63 2.70 9.57
C VAL A 95 2.03 1.34 9.94
N THR A 96 1.27 0.78 8.99
CA THR A 96 0.69 -0.56 9.07
C THR A 96 1.01 -1.23 7.75
N ALA A 97 1.81 -2.28 7.81
CA ALA A 97 2.25 -3.08 6.66
C ALA A 97 1.48 -4.42 6.70
N ILE A 98 0.79 -4.74 5.60
CA ILE A 98 -0.04 -5.94 5.49
C ILE A 98 0.53 -6.78 4.35
N ASN A 99 1.09 -7.94 4.71
CA ASN A 99 1.73 -8.86 3.78
C ASN A 99 1.22 -10.28 4.00
N SER A 100 1.26 -11.08 2.95
CA SER A 100 0.90 -12.50 3.00
C SER A 100 2.15 -13.36 3.17
N CYS A 101 1.97 -14.57 3.67
CA CYS A 101 3.00 -15.59 3.73
C CYS A 101 2.41 -16.95 3.34
N ILE A 102 3.30 -17.91 3.11
CA ILE A 102 2.96 -19.29 2.78
C ILE A 102 2.93 -20.13 4.06
N GLU A 103 3.96 -20.00 4.90
CA GLU A 103 4.14 -20.77 6.13
C GLU A 103 4.65 -19.89 7.28
N VAL A 104 4.24 -20.24 8.50
CA VAL A 104 4.74 -19.67 9.75
C VAL A 104 5.02 -20.82 10.72
N ASP A 105 6.20 -20.83 11.33
CA ASP A 105 6.54 -21.85 12.34
C ASP A 105 6.10 -21.44 13.75
N LEU A 106 6.27 -22.34 14.72
CA LEU A 106 5.85 -22.11 16.11
C LEU A 106 6.65 -21.03 16.84
N VAL A 107 7.81 -20.62 16.32
CA VAL A 107 8.64 -19.57 16.90
C VAL A 107 8.52 -18.23 16.15
N GLY A 108 7.68 -18.17 15.11
CA GLY A 108 7.34 -16.97 14.38
C GLY A 108 8.24 -16.67 13.18
N GLN A 109 9.02 -17.63 12.69
CA GLN A 109 9.67 -17.48 11.38
C GLN A 109 8.61 -17.55 10.28
N VAL A 110 8.79 -16.72 9.25
CA VAL A 110 7.82 -16.56 8.15
C VAL A 110 8.51 -16.90 6.84
N CYS A 111 7.96 -17.84 6.08
CA CYS A 111 8.33 -18.11 4.69
C CYS A 111 7.24 -17.58 3.75
N SER A 112 7.62 -16.77 2.77
CA SER A 112 6.67 -16.13 1.84
C SER A 112 7.01 -16.32 0.37
N ASP A 113 8.14 -16.95 0.05
CA ASP A 113 8.67 -17.04 -1.31
C ASP A 113 8.80 -18.48 -1.83
N SER A 114 8.76 -19.48 -0.95
CA SER A 114 9.07 -20.87 -1.30
C SER A 114 8.22 -21.90 -0.55
N ILE A 115 8.13 -23.10 -1.13
CA ILE A 115 7.60 -24.30 -0.47
C ILE A 115 8.71 -25.36 -0.45
N GLY A 116 9.32 -25.56 0.72
CA GLY A 116 10.49 -26.40 0.86
C GLY A 116 11.69 -25.82 0.12
N THR A 117 12.13 -26.46 -0.96
CA THR A 117 13.29 -26.02 -1.77
C THR A 117 12.90 -25.41 -3.12
N ARG A 118 11.62 -25.06 -3.30
CA ARG A 118 11.07 -24.56 -4.57
C ARG A 118 10.49 -23.17 -4.41
#